data_AF-A0A109V3Z6-F1
#
_entry.id   AF-A0A109V3Z6-F1
#
_cell.length_a   1.000
_cell.length_b   1.000
_cell.length_c   1.000
_cell.angle_alpha   90.00
_cell.angle_beta   90.00
_cell.angle_gamma   90.00
#
_symmetry.space_group_name_H-M   'P 1'
#
loop_
_entity.id
_entity.type
_entity.pdbx_description
1 polymer ?
#
loop_
_entity_poly.entity_id
_entity_poly.type
_entity_poly.pdbx_seq_one_letter_code
_entity_poly.pdbx_strand_id
1 'polypeptide(L)'
;MSESLDCGGLPPEICEQLNAEQQVIKIRLEVRRFNKQVTVIEGIDSKQFNLKEIASKLKSELAAGGTYKDGRIEIQGDHRRKVKEILVKMGFPEENIMIIE
;
A
#
# COMPACT_ATOMS: atom_id res chain seq x y z
N MET A 1 -10.04 -25.23 -12.72
CA MET A 1 -10.02 -23.82 -13.17
C MET A 1 -8.93 -23.14 -12.35
N SER A 2 -7.65 -23.39 -12.64
CA SER A 2 -6.79 -22.58 -13.54
C SER A 2 -6.87 -21.10 -13.13
N GLU A 3 -5.84 -20.48 -12.54
CA GLU A 3 -4.47 -20.43 -13.04
C GLU A 3 -3.42 -20.83 -12.00
N SER A 4 -2.60 -21.82 -12.37
CA SER A 4 -1.24 -21.94 -11.88
C SER A 4 -0.53 -20.64 -12.23
N LEU A 5 0.04 -19.95 -11.23
CA LEU A 5 1.03 -18.92 -11.51
C LEU A 5 2.28 -19.64 -12.03
N ASP A 6 2.28 -19.92 -13.33
CA ASP A 6 3.41 -20.46 -14.06
C ASP A 6 4.45 -19.32 -14.18
N CYS A 7 5.22 -19.10 -13.12
CA CYS A 7 6.49 -18.40 -13.25
C CYS A 7 7.45 -19.41 -13.90
N GLY A 8 7.43 -19.51 -15.23
CA GLY A 8 8.08 -20.52 -16.06
C GLY A 8 9.60 -20.65 -15.85
N GLY A 9 10.02 -21.24 -14.75
CA GLY A 9 11.42 -21.60 -14.46
C GLY A 9 12.34 -20.45 -14.05
N LEU A 10 11.81 -19.29 -13.64
CA LEU A 10 12.66 -18.17 -13.19
C LEU A 10 12.96 -18.23 -11.67
N PRO A 11 14.14 -17.74 -11.23
CA PRO A 11 14.46 -17.55 -9.82
C PRO A 11 13.38 -16.69 -9.11
N PRO A 12 13.03 -16.99 -7.86
CA PRO A 12 11.98 -16.29 -7.11
C PRO A 12 12.23 -14.77 -7.02
N GLU A 13 13.51 -14.37 -6.96
CA GLU A 13 13.94 -12.97 -6.88
C GLU A 13 13.48 -12.12 -8.09
N ILE A 14 13.43 -12.71 -9.28
CA ILE A 14 13.02 -12.00 -10.51
C ILE A 14 11.50 -11.87 -10.58
N CYS A 15 10.78 -12.88 -10.07
CA CYS A 15 9.31 -12.87 -10.04
C CYS A 15 8.77 -11.86 -9.00
N GLU A 16 9.50 -11.61 -7.91
CA GLU A 16 9.18 -10.54 -6.95
C GLU A 16 9.39 -9.13 -7.55
N GLN A 17 10.51 -8.90 -8.27
CA GLN A 17 10.77 -7.61 -8.92
C GLN A 17 9.75 -7.27 -10.01
N LEU A 18 9.43 -8.20 -10.91
CA LEU A 18 8.48 -7.98 -12.02
C LEU A 18 7.07 -7.64 -11.53
N ASN A 19 6.64 -8.23 -10.42
CA ASN A 19 5.31 -7.96 -9.86
C ASN A 19 5.25 -6.61 -9.14
N ALA A 20 6.32 -6.18 -8.48
CA ALA A 20 6.41 -4.85 -7.88
C ALA A 20 6.36 -3.74 -8.94
N GLU A 21 6.93 -3.99 -10.13
CA GLU A 21 6.87 -3.08 -11.29
C GLU A 21 5.44 -2.91 -11.84
N GLN A 22 4.57 -3.92 -11.73
CA GLN A 22 3.20 -3.87 -12.24
C GLN A 22 2.15 -3.42 -11.19
N GLN A 23 2.53 -3.34 -9.93
CA GLN A 23 1.60 -3.05 -8.83
C GLN A 23 1.30 -1.56 -8.71
N VAL A 24 0.03 -1.17 -8.86
CA VAL A 24 -0.41 0.22 -8.67
C VAL A 24 -0.98 0.45 -7.27
N ILE A 25 -0.35 1.32 -6.49
CA ILE A 25 -0.78 1.74 -5.15
C ILE A 25 -1.63 3.01 -5.27
N LYS A 26 -2.82 2.99 -4.69
CA LYS A 26 -3.76 4.11 -4.68
C LYS A 26 -3.88 4.68 -3.28
N ILE A 27 -3.68 5.98 -3.15
CA ILE A 27 -3.84 6.71 -1.90
C ILE A 27 -4.97 7.72 -2.08
N ARG A 28 -6.06 7.60 -1.33
CA ARG A 28 -7.20 8.53 -1.40
C ARG A 28 -7.58 9.08 -0.03
N LEU A 29 -8.31 10.18 -0.02
CA LEU A 29 -8.92 10.73 1.18
C LEU A 29 -10.38 10.29 1.24
N GLU A 30 -10.78 9.66 2.33
CA GLU A 30 -12.18 9.40 2.63
C GLU A 30 -12.63 10.22 3.84
N VAL A 31 -13.89 10.68 3.81
CA VAL A 31 -14.52 11.35 4.95
C VAL A 31 -15.47 10.36 5.61
N ARG A 32 -15.18 10.01 6.87
CA ARG A 32 -16.01 9.15 7.71
C ARG A 32 -16.98 10.00 8.56
N ARG A 33 -17.75 9.33 9.42
CA ARG A 33 -18.68 9.98 10.37
C ARG A 33 -17.99 11.11 11.14
N PHE A 34 -18.74 12.17 11.43
CA PHE A 34 -18.26 13.37 12.12
C PHE A 34 -17.16 14.13 11.36
N ASN A 35 -17.23 14.14 10.02
CA ASN A 35 -16.24 14.79 9.15
C ASN A 35 -14.79 14.35 9.40
N LYS A 36 -14.60 13.13 9.93
CA LYS A 36 -13.28 12.60 10.21
C LYS A 36 -12.63 12.17 8.91
N GLN A 37 -11.57 12.86 8.54
CA GLN A 37 -10.74 12.50 7.41
C GLN A 37 -9.93 11.24 7.71
N VAL A 38 -9.84 10.35 6.72
CA VAL A 38 -9.07 9.12 6.78
C VAL A 38 -8.36 8.96 5.44
N THR A 39 -7.05 8.80 5.48
CA THR A 39 -6.24 8.41 4.32
C THR A 39 -6.35 6.91 4.13
N VAL A 40 -6.79 6.48 2.95
CA VAL A 40 -6.95 5.08 2.57
C VAL A 40 -5.91 4.71 1.53
N ILE A 41 -5.18 3.62 1.79
CA ILE A 41 -4.15 3.05 0.91
C ILE A 41 -4.59 1.67 0.45
N GLU A 42 -4.61 1.47 -0.86
CA GLU A 42 -5.04 0.24 -1.54
C GLU A 42 -4.04 -0.15 -2.64
N GLY A 43 -4.10 -1.41 -3.08
CA GLY A 43 -3.30 -1.89 -4.21
C GLY A 43 -1.92 -2.43 -3.83
N ILE A 44 -1.65 -2.65 -2.55
CA ILE A 44 -0.43 -3.35 -2.11
C ILE A 44 -0.73 -4.85 -2.05
N ASP A 45 0.08 -5.67 -2.71
CA ASP A 45 -0.09 -7.12 -2.72
C ASP A 45 0.23 -7.73 -1.35
N SER A 46 -0.80 -8.20 -0.67
CA SER A 46 -0.70 -8.88 0.63
C SER A 46 0.07 -10.20 0.59
N LYS A 47 0.30 -10.79 -0.59
CA LYS A 47 1.07 -12.04 -0.75
C LYS A 47 2.57 -11.79 -0.71
N GLN A 48 3.02 -10.63 -1.19
CA GLN A 48 4.42 -10.24 -1.19
C GLN A 48 4.79 -9.36 0.00
N PHE A 49 3.86 -8.48 0.40
CA PHE A 49 4.11 -7.50 1.44
C PHE A 49 3.23 -7.72 2.67
N ASN A 50 3.83 -7.61 3.84
CA ASN A 50 3.10 -7.67 5.10
C ASN A 50 2.39 -6.34 5.40
N LEU A 51 1.13 -6.23 5.00
CA LEU A 51 0.31 -5.02 5.19
C LEU A 51 0.20 -4.59 6.65
N LYS A 52 0.30 -5.53 7.60
CA LYS A 52 0.29 -5.21 9.04
C LYS A 52 1.54 -4.44 9.46
N GLU A 53 2.70 -4.84 8.95
CA GLU A 53 3.97 -4.14 9.21
C GLU A 53 4.01 -2.79 8.53
N ILE A 54 3.55 -2.70 7.28
CA ILE A 54 3.43 -1.42 6.56
C ILE A 54 2.51 -0.46 7.32
N ALA A 55 1.33 -0.92 7.73
CA ALA A 55 0.40 -0.12 8.53
C ALA A 55 1.02 0.31 9.85
N SER A 56 1.78 -0.58 10.53
CA SER A 56 2.48 -0.23 11.77
C SER A 56 3.53 0.86 11.54
N LYS A 57 4.35 0.74 10.49
CA LYS A 57 5.39 1.72 10.16
C LYS A 57 4.80 3.07 9.79
N LEU A 58 3.75 3.09 8.97
CA LEU A 58 3.02 4.32 8.62
C LEU A 58 2.45 5.01 9.86
N LYS A 59 1.82 4.27 10.77
CA LYS A 59 1.28 4.84 12.02
C LYS A 59 2.38 5.46 12.90
N SER A 60 3.51 4.79 13.04
CA SER A 60 4.65 5.28 13.82
C SER A 60 5.23 6.56 13.23
N GLU A 61 5.47 6.60 11.93
CA GLU A 61 6.03 7.77 11.22
C GLU A 61 5.07 8.96 11.18
N LEU A 62 3.76 8.70 11.08
CA LEU A 62 2.73 9.74 11.00
C LEU A 62 2.21 10.18 12.38
N ALA A 63 2.61 9.51 13.46
CA ALA A 63 2.05 9.67 14.81
C ALA A 63 0.51 9.62 14.82
N ALA A 64 -0.07 8.74 13.99
CA ALA A 64 -1.50 8.69 13.72
C ALA A 64 -2.09 7.32 14.06
N GLY A 65 -3.37 7.33 14.47
CA GLY A 65 -4.16 6.11 14.59
C GLY A 65 -4.46 5.52 13.22
N GLY A 66 -4.67 4.21 13.16
CA GLY A 66 -5.01 3.54 11.90
C GLY A 66 -5.21 2.04 12.06
N THR A 67 -5.74 1.43 11.01
CA THR A 67 -6.01 0.00 10.95
C THR A 67 -5.66 -0.56 9.58
N TYR A 68 -5.51 -1.88 9.51
CA TYR A 68 -5.48 -2.63 8.28
C TYR A 68 -6.73 -3.52 8.27
N LYS A 69 -7.55 -3.42 7.24
CA LYS A 69 -8.79 -4.21 7.10
C LYS A 69 -9.08 -4.42 5.62
N ASP A 70 -9.63 -5.57 5.24
CA ASP A 70 -10.11 -5.83 3.88
C ASP A 70 -9.07 -5.56 2.77
N GLY A 71 -7.79 -5.86 3.03
CA GLY A 71 -6.73 -5.64 2.03
C GLY A 71 -6.28 -4.17 1.88
N ARG A 72 -6.74 -3.26 2.74
CA ARG A 72 -6.39 -1.84 2.72
C ARG A 72 -5.93 -1.31 4.06
N ILE A 73 -5.11 -0.25 4.01
CA ILE A 73 -4.62 0.46 5.19
C ILE A 73 -5.40 1.76 5.32
N GLU A 74 -5.91 2.04 6.51
CA GLU A 74 -6.65 3.26 6.84
C GLU A 74 -5.90 4.02 7.94
N ILE A 75 -5.50 5.25 7.67
CA ILE A 75 -4.80 6.14 8.62
C ILE A 75 -5.68 7.36 8.89
N GLN A 76 -5.85 7.75 10.15
CA GLN A 76 -6.62 8.93 10.52
C GLN A 76 -5.91 10.22 10.08
N GLY A 77 -6.66 11.17 9.51
CA GLY A 77 -6.14 12.45 8.98
C GLY A 77 -5.85 12.42 7.47
N ASP A 78 -5.58 13.60 6.90
CA ASP A 78 -5.04 13.72 5.54
C ASP A 78 -3.51 13.65 5.59
N HIS A 79 -2.98 12.49 5.23
CA HIS A 79 -1.55 12.21 5.18
C HIS A 79 -1.11 11.73 3.79
N ARG A 80 -1.92 11.96 2.75
CA ARG A 80 -1.71 11.39 1.41
C ARG A 80 -0.29 11.59 0.88
N ARG A 81 0.24 12.81 1.02
CA ARG A 81 1.61 13.17 0.59
C ARG A 81 2.69 12.45 1.40
N LYS A 82 2.59 12.51 2.73
CA LYS A 82 3.56 11.85 3.63
C LYS A 82 3.56 10.34 3.46
N VAL A 83 2.38 9.74 3.27
CA VAL A 83 2.23 8.31 2.99
C VAL A 83 2.96 7.93 1.71
N LYS A 84 2.79 8.71 0.63
CA LYS A 84 3.55 8.50 -0.61
C LYS A 84 5.06 8.53 -0.35
N GLU A 85 5.56 9.55 0.35
CA GLU A 85 6.99 9.66 0.68
C GLU A 85 7.51 8.47 1.50
N ILE A 86 6.75 8.00 2.48
CA ILE A 86 7.12 6.84 3.30
C ILE A 86 7.14 5.56 2.47
N LEU A 87 6.15 5.34 1.60
CA LEU A 87 6.11 4.17 0.73
C LEU A 87 7.29 4.16 -0.25
N VAL A 88 7.66 5.32 -0.83
CA VAL A 88 8.87 5.43 -1.66
C VAL A 88 10.13 5.06 -0.87
N LYS A 89 10.27 5.56 0.37
CA LYS A 89 11.38 5.19 1.27
C LYS A 89 11.40 3.71 1.66
N MET A 90 10.26 3.03 1.57
CA MET A 90 10.14 1.59 1.83
C MET A 90 10.47 0.73 0.62
N GLY A 91 10.79 1.33 -0.54
CA GLY A 91 11.18 0.62 -1.75
C GLY A 91 10.05 0.48 -2.77
N PHE A 92 8.89 1.09 -2.55
CA PHE A 92 7.84 1.12 -3.57
C PHE A 92 8.19 2.15 -4.66
N PRO A 93 8.13 1.80 -5.95
CA PRO A 93 8.43 2.72 -7.03
C PRO A 93 7.46 3.90 -7.04
N GLU A 94 7.99 5.12 -7.15
CA GLU A 94 7.17 6.34 -7.05
C GLU A 94 6.12 6.43 -8.16
N GLU A 95 6.47 6.02 -9.37
CA GLU A 95 5.58 5.99 -10.54
C GLU A 95 4.33 5.12 -10.33
N ASN A 96 4.43 4.13 -9.44
CA ASN A 96 3.35 3.21 -9.12
C ASN A 96 2.43 3.73 -8.00
N ILE A 97 2.76 4.86 -7.37
CA ILE A 97 1.98 5.43 -6.27
C ILE A 97 1.17 6.63 -6.76
N MET A 98 -0.14 6.42 -6.87
CA MET A 98 -1.09 7.45 -7.29
C MET A 98 -1.85 8.02 -6.10
N ILE A 99 -1.83 9.34 -5.95
CA ILE A 99 -2.72 10.06 -5.04
C ILE A 99 -3.98 10.41 -5.83
N ILE A 100 -5.12 9.91 -5.37
CA ILE A 100 -6.45 10.16 -5.95
C ILE A 100 -7.13 11.24 -5.11
N GLU A 101 -7.77 12.19 -5.80
CA GLU A 101 -8.55 13.27 -5.19
C GLU A 101 -9.99 12.85 -4.87
#